data_AF-A0A3T7S6U2-F1
#
_entry.id   AF-A0A3T7S6U2-F1
#
_cell.length_a   1.000
_cell.length_b   1.000
_cell.length_c   1.000
_cell.angle_alpha   90.00
_cell.angle_beta   90.00
_cell.angle_gamma   90.00
#
_symmetry.space_group_name_H-M   'P 1'
#
loop_
_entity.id
_entity.type
_entity.pdbx_description
1 polymer ?
#
loop_
_entity_poly.entity_id
_entity_poly.type
_entity_poly.pdbx_seq_one_letter_code
_entity_poly.pdbx_strand_id
1 'polypeptide(L)'
;MSIYHYWGKSRRGETNGGDDYHLLCWHSLDVAAVGYWMVINNIYFIDHYLKKLGIQDKEQAAQFFAWILCWHDIGKFAHSFQQLYRHEALNIFNEPTRHYEKIAHTTLGYVLWNSWLSECPELFPPSSLSVRKSKRVMTLWMPV
;
A
#
# COMPACT_ATOMS: atom_id res chain seq x y z
N MET A 1 -14.78 -6.18 -10.34
CA MET A 1 -14.92 -4.98 -9.48
C MET A 1 -13.86 -3.99 -9.88
N SER A 2 -14.21 -2.71 -10.04
CA SER A 2 -13.25 -1.67 -10.39
C SER A 2 -12.54 -1.15 -9.12
N ILE A 3 -11.22 -0.93 -9.20
CA ILE A 3 -10.37 -0.40 -8.11
C ILE A 3 -10.71 1.06 -7.73
N TYR A 4 -11.47 1.75 -8.57
CA TYR A 4 -11.82 3.16 -8.41
C TYR A 4 -12.96 3.45 -7.42
N HIS A 5 -13.44 2.43 -6.68
CA HIS A 5 -14.49 2.60 -5.69
C HIS A 5 -13.99 2.61 -4.24
N TYR A 6 -12.67 2.47 -4.04
CA TYR A 6 -12.06 2.40 -2.71
C TYR A 6 -11.39 3.71 -2.37
N TRP A 7 -11.64 4.25 -1.18
CA TRP A 7 -10.97 5.46 -0.71
C TRP A 7 -9.76 5.12 0.17
N GLY A 8 -8.68 5.89 0.03
CA GLY A 8 -7.48 5.82 0.86
C GLY A 8 -7.39 6.95 1.90
N LYS A 9 -7.92 8.13 1.54
CA LYS A 9 -8.12 9.28 2.43
C LYS A 9 -9.53 9.83 2.26
N SER A 10 -10.07 10.38 3.33
CA SER A 10 -11.36 11.08 3.34
C SER A 10 -11.25 12.29 4.24
N ARG A 11 -12.02 13.32 3.92
CA ARG A 11 -11.97 14.62 4.59
C ARG A 11 -12.53 14.61 6.03
N ARG A 12 -13.25 13.54 6.43
CA ARG A 12 -13.85 13.31 7.76
C ARG A 12 -14.11 14.59 8.59
N GLY A 13 -15.00 15.46 8.11
CA GLY A 13 -15.47 16.62 8.87
C GLY A 13 -14.53 17.82 8.92
N GLU A 14 -13.41 17.84 8.20
CA GLU A 14 -12.61 19.06 8.02
C GLU A 14 -13.39 20.07 7.16
N THR A 15 -13.52 21.32 7.59
CA THR A 15 -14.34 22.35 6.91
C THR A 15 -13.55 23.19 5.90
N ASN A 16 -12.23 23.07 5.84
CA ASN A 16 -11.35 24.04 5.18
C ASN A 16 -10.92 23.64 3.76
N GLY A 17 -11.86 23.20 2.92
CA GLY A 17 -11.63 22.92 1.48
C GLY A 17 -10.99 21.56 1.17
N GLY A 18 -10.81 21.28 -0.13
CA GLY A 18 -10.27 20.01 -0.68
C GLY A 18 -11.35 19.00 -1.11
N ASP A 19 -10.91 17.97 -1.85
CA ASP A 19 -11.77 16.86 -2.32
C ASP A 19 -12.29 16.02 -1.14
N ASP A 20 -13.51 15.49 -1.27
CA ASP A 20 -14.18 14.73 -0.21
C ASP A 20 -13.44 13.43 0.16
N TYR A 21 -12.81 12.82 -0.84
CA TYR A 21 -12.00 11.63 -0.69
C TYR A 21 -10.93 11.56 -1.78
N HIS A 22 -9.90 10.77 -1.50
CA HIS A 22 -8.86 10.43 -2.46
C HIS A 22 -8.81 8.91 -2.62
N LEU A 23 -8.84 8.42 -3.86
CA LEU A 23 -8.94 7.00 -4.16
C LEU A 23 -7.72 6.24 -3.67
N LEU A 24 -7.93 5.03 -3.17
CA LEU A 24 -6.90 4.20 -2.58
C LEU A 24 -5.81 3.84 -3.59
N CYS A 25 -6.18 3.53 -4.84
CA CYS A 25 -5.21 3.22 -5.89
C CYS A 25 -4.30 4.42 -6.20
N TRP A 26 -4.86 5.64 -6.22
CA TRP A 26 -4.07 6.85 -6.41
C TRP A 26 -3.18 7.12 -5.20
N HIS A 27 -3.71 6.93 -3.99
CA HIS A 27 -2.92 7.08 -2.77
C HIS A 27 -1.69 6.17 -2.77
N SER A 28 -1.89 4.89 -3.12
CA SER A 28 -0.81 3.92 -3.24
C SER A 28 0.26 4.35 -4.25
N LEU A 29 -0.17 4.87 -5.41
CA LEU A 29 0.75 5.33 -6.46
C LEU A 29 1.47 6.62 -6.08
N ASP A 30 0.81 7.57 -5.41
CA ASP A 30 1.42 8.80 -4.93
C ASP A 30 2.56 8.49 -3.95
N VAL A 31 2.30 7.63 -2.97
CA VAL A 31 3.31 7.23 -1.97
C VAL A 31 4.44 6.43 -2.63
N ALA A 32 4.12 5.55 -3.58
CA ALA A 32 5.13 4.83 -4.36
C ALA A 32 6.02 5.77 -5.18
N ALA A 33 5.45 6.78 -5.83
CA ALA A 33 6.18 7.78 -6.62
C ALA A 33 7.12 8.61 -5.74
N VAL A 34 6.67 9.01 -4.56
CA VAL A 34 7.53 9.68 -3.57
C VAL A 34 8.69 8.77 -3.17
N GLY A 35 8.41 7.50 -2.84
CA GLY A 35 9.45 6.53 -2.48
C GLY A 35 10.48 6.32 -3.57
N TYR A 36 10.05 6.19 -4.82
CA TYR A 36 10.93 6.08 -5.97
C TYR A 36 11.94 7.25 -6.00
N TRP A 37 11.44 8.48 -5.92
CA TRP A 37 12.30 9.67 -5.94
C TRP A 37 13.16 9.83 -4.69
N MET A 38 12.73 9.30 -3.53
CA MET A 38 13.57 9.23 -2.35
C MET A 38 14.81 8.34 -2.59
N VAL A 39 14.68 7.23 -3.31
CA VAL A 39 15.84 6.41 -3.70
C VAL A 39 16.68 7.11 -4.76
N ILE A 40 16.06 7.65 -5.82
CA ILE A 40 16.79 8.33 -6.90
C ILE A 40 17.61 9.50 -6.36
N ASN A 41 17.09 10.27 -5.42
CA ASN A 41 17.80 11.38 -4.79
C ASN A 41 18.59 10.99 -3.54
N ASN A 42 18.63 9.70 -3.19
CA ASN A 42 19.28 9.17 -2.00
C ASN A 42 18.89 9.91 -0.70
N ILE A 43 17.62 10.29 -0.60
CA ILE A 43 17.04 10.91 0.59
C ILE A 43 17.15 9.88 1.74
N TYR A 44 17.57 10.34 2.93
CA TYR A 44 17.82 9.49 4.10
C TYR A 44 18.76 8.30 3.85
N PHE A 45 19.65 8.39 2.85
CA PHE A 45 20.58 7.32 2.47
C PHE A 45 19.91 6.00 2.02
N ILE A 46 18.67 6.05 1.51
CA ILE A 46 17.94 4.82 1.15
C ILE A 46 18.66 4.00 0.08
N ASP A 47 19.21 4.61 -0.98
CA ASP A 47 19.97 3.91 -2.03
C ASP A 47 21.19 3.16 -1.43
N HIS A 48 21.89 3.78 -0.47
CA HIS A 48 23.01 3.14 0.23
C HIS A 48 22.59 1.88 1.00
N TYR A 49 21.46 1.94 1.70
CA TYR A 49 20.95 0.77 2.43
C TYR A 49 20.47 -0.34 1.48
N LEU A 50 19.79 0.01 0.38
CA LEU A 50 19.33 -0.97 -0.61
C LEU A 50 20.51 -1.67 -1.31
N LYS A 51 21.60 -0.95 -1.59
CA LYS A 51 22.87 -1.55 -2.07
C LYS A 51 23.46 -2.54 -1.07
N LYS A 52 23.46 -2.21 0.23
CA LYS A 52 23.89 -3.14 1.29
C LYS A 52 22.98 -4.37 1.38
N LEU A 53 21.71 -4.24 1.03
CA LEU A 53 20.77 -5.37 0.93
C LEU A 53 20.96 -6.21 -0.34
N GLY A 54 21.81 -5.78 -1.28
CA GLY A 54 22.17 -6.52 -2.48
C GLY A 54 21.47 -6.07 -3.76
N ILE A 55 20.70 -4.97 -3.73
CA ILE A 55 20.12 -4.36 -4.94
C ILE A 55 21.08 -3.26 -5.40
N GLN A 56 21.99 -3.61 -6.31
CA GLN A 56 23.07 -2.70 -6.73
C GLN A 56 22.61 -1.64 -7.74
N ASP A 57 21.70 -2.03 -8.64
CA ASP A 57 21.15 -1.15 -9.64
C ASP A 57 20.18 -0.15 -9.01
N LYS A 58 20.44 1.14 -9.21
CA LYS A 58 19.72 2.22 -8.54
C LYS A 58 18.27 2.31 -8.99
N GLU A 59 18.02 2.06 -10.28
CA GLU A 59 16.67 2.08 -10.85
C GLU A 59 15.83 0.93 -10.28
N GLN A 60 16.35 -0.30 -10.31
CA GLN A 60 15.71 -1.44 -9.67
C GLN A 60 15.51 -1.24 -8.16
N ALA A 61 16.46 -0.60 -7.47
CA ALA A 61 16.32 -0.26 -6.06
C ALA A 61 15.15 0.71 -5.82
N ALA A 62 15.02 1.74 -6.66
CA ALA A 62 13.94 2.71 -6.59
C ALA A 62 12.58 2.06 -6.87
N GLN A 63 12.49 1.22 -7.91
CA GLN A 63 11.27 0.49 -8.25
C GLN A 63 10.88 -0.52 -7.16
N PHE A 64 11.86 -1.24 -6.60
CA PHE A 64 11.63 -2.17 -5.50
C PHE A 64 11.11 -1.44 -4.25
N PHE A 65 11.70 -0.30 -3.89
CA PHE A 65 11.25 0.48 -2.74
C PHE A 65 9.85 1.08 -2.97
N ALA A 66 9.60 1.64 -4.15
CA ALA A 66 8.29 2.13 -4.55
C ALA A 66 7.22 1.03 -4.50
N TRP A 67 7.56 -0.19 -4.95
CA TRP A 67 6.69 -1.34 -4.86
C TRP A 67 6.32 -1.64 -3.40
N ILE A 68 7.28 -1.73 -2.48
CA ILE A 68 7.01 -1.95 -1.05
C ILE A 68 6.02 -0.91 -0.51
N LEU A 69 6.24 0.37 -0.84
CA LEU A 69 5.36 1.46 -0.41
C LEU A 69 3.95 1.38 -1.01
N CYS A 70 3.81 0.95 -2.25
CA CYS A 70 2.51 0.83 -2.92
C CYS A 70 1.52 -0.05 -2.13
N TRP A 71 2.04 -1.07 -1.46
CA TRP A 71 1.25 -2.04 -0.70
C TRP A 71 0.97 -1.67 0.76
N HIS A 72 1.54 -0.58 1.28
CA HIS A 72 1.48 -0.27 2.72
C HIS A 72 0.05 -0.19 3.27
N ASP A 73 -0.88 0.27 2.43
CA ASP A 73 -2.28 0.52 2.76
C ASP A 73 -3.24 -0.53 2.19
N ILE A 74 -2.75 -1.69 1.73
CA ILE A 74 -3.59 -2.70 1.07
C ILE A 74 -4.74 -3.20 1.95
N GLY A 75 -4.58 -3.19 3.28
CA GLY A 75 -5.65 -3.55 4.20
C GLY A 75 -6.84 -2.58 4.20
N LYS A 76 -6.70 -1.38 3.60
CA LYS A 76 -7.81 -0.45 3.42
C LYS A 76 -8.86 -0.95 2.43
N PHE A 77 -8.55 -1.93 1.58
CA PHE A 77 -9.57 -2.59 0.76
C PHE A 77 -10.59 -3.40 1.58
N ALA A 78 -10.33 -3.66 2.87
CA ALA A 78 -11.26 -4.36 3.74
C ALA A 78 -12.57 -3.57 3.92
N HIS A 79 -13.70 -4.28 3.89
CA HIS A 79 -15.03 -3.69 4.12
C HIS A 79 -15.11 -2.96 5.48
N SER A 80 -14.48 -3.52 6.53
CA SER A 80 -14.40 -2.90 7.86
C SER A 80 -13.76 -1.51 7.85
N PHE A 81 -12.82 -1.25 6.94
CA PHE A 81 -12.21 0.06 6.74
C PHE A 81 -13.06 0.94 5.82
N GLN A 82 -13.49 0.43 4.67
CA GLN A 82 -14.22 1.22 3.67
C GLN A 82 -15.54 1.76 4.21
N GLN A 83 -16.24 1.00 5.06
CA GLN A 83 -17.52 1.46 5.64
C GLN A 83 -17.39 2.65 6.61
N LEU A 84 -16.17 3.00 7.05
CA LEU A 84 -15.96 4.09 8.00
C LEU A 84 -16.22 5.49 7.42
N TYR A 85 -16.30 5.59 6.09
CA TYR A 85 -16.68 6.80 5.37
C TYR A 85 -17.52 6.40 4.16
N ARG A 86 -18.64 7.10 3.91
CA ARG A 86 -19.55 6.80 2.82
C ARG A 86 -19.72 7.99 1.91
N HIS A 87 -19.71 7.74 0.60
CA HIS A 87 -19.92 8.73 -0.44
C HIS A 87 -20.63 8.08 -1.63
N GLU A 88 -21.59 8.76 -2.23
CA GLU A 88 -22.44 8.24 -3.32
C GLU A 88 -21.63 7.72 -4.53
N ALA A 89 -20.54 8.39 -4.87
CA ALA A 89 -19.65 8.01 -5.97
C ALA A 89 -18.74 6.80 -5.67
N LEU A 90 -18.53 6.44 -4.41
CA LEU A 90 -17.72 5.29 -4.01
C LEU A 90 -18.61 4.05 -3.94
N ASN A 91 -18.95 3.50 -5.10
CA ASN A 91 -20.04 2.53 -5.29
C ASN A 91 -19.77 1.10 -4.74
N ILE A 92 -19.41 0.96 -3.47
CA ILE A 92 -19.34 -0.32 -2.74
C ILE A 92 -20.67 -0.58 -1.97
N PHE A 93 -21.66 0.30 -2.12
CA PHE A 93 -22.81 0.44 -1.22
C PHE A 93 -24.05 -0.41 -1.51
N ASN A 94 -23.93 -1.61 -2.09
CA ASN A 94 -25.01 -2.59 -1.92
C ASN A 94 -24.84 -3.44 -0.66
N GLU A 95 -23.69 -3.35 0.03
CA GLU A 95 -23.50 -4.07 1.28
C GLU A 95 -23.92 -3.25 2.51
N PRO A 96 -24.72 -3.85 3.42
CA PRO A 96 -25.10 -3.19 4.66
C PRO A 96 -23.89 -2.98 5.57
N THR A 97 -23.94 -1.90 6.37
CA THR A 97 -22.94 -1.70 7.44
C THR A 97 -22.95 -2.91 8.36
N ARG A 98 -21.78 -3.41 8.73
CA ARG A 98 -21.67 -4.52 9.68
C ARG A 98 -20.84 -4.10 10.89
N HIS A 99 -21.09 -4.74 12.02
CA HIS A 99 -20.24 -4.61 13.18
C HIS A 99 -18.99 -5.46 12.99
N TYR A 100 -17.83 -4.83 13.00
CA TYR A 100 -16.53 -5.51 13.02
C TYR A 100 -15.75 -5.09 14.26
N GLU A 101 -14.88 -5.97 14.73
CA GLU A 101 -13.83 -5.58 15.67
C GLU A 101 -12.95 -4.48 15.07
N LYS A 102 -12.46 -3.58 15.91
CA LYS A 102 -11.60 -2.46 15.49
C LYS A 102 -10.17 -2.95 15.27
N ILE A 103 -9.94 -3.54 14.10
CA ILE A 103 -8.62 -3.98 13.64
C ILE A 103 -8.01 -2.90 12.75
N ALA A 104 -6.74 -2.55 12.97
CA ALA A 104 -6.03 -1.58 12.15
C ALA A 104 -5.86 -2.09 10.72
N HIS A 105 -5.94 -1.20 9.73
CA HIS A 105 -5.75 -1.56 8.32
C HIS A 105 -4.35 -2.11 8.03
N THR A 106 -3.33 -1.70 8.80
CA THR A 106 -1.98 -2.28 8.72
C THR A 106 -2.00 -3.77 9.05
N THR A 107 -2.65 -4.15 10.16
CA THR A 107 -2.82 -5.54 10.56
C THR A 107 -3.67 -6.32 9.56
N LEU A 108 -4.74 -5.72 9.01
CA LEU A 108 -5.55 -6.35 7.95
C LEU A 108 -4.71 -6.61 6.68
N GLY A 109 -3.86 -5.65 6.30
CA GLY A 109 -2.95 -5.78 5.18
C GLY A 109 -1.90 -6.86 5.40
N TYR A 110 -1.33 -6.93 6.60
CA TYR A 110 -0.42 -8.00 7.01
C TYR A 110 -1.07 -9.38 6.89
N VAL A 111 -2.29 -9.54 7.40
CA VAL A 111 -3.03 -10.83 7.31
C VAL A 111 -3.27 -11.18 5.84
N LEU A 112 -3.78 -10.25 5.03
CA LEU A 112 -4.03 -10.48 3.61
C LEU A 112 -2.74 -10.90 2.87
N TRP A 113 -1.62 -10.25 3.18
CA TRP A 113 -0.33 -10.58 2.58
C TRP A 113 0.09 -12.02 2.90
N ASN A 114 0.14 -12.38 4.18
CA ASN A 114 0.63 -13.70 4.59
C ASN A 114 -0.34 -14.85 4.27
N SER A 115 -1.64 -14.57 4.18
CA SER A 115 -2.64 -15.59 3.87
C SER A 115 -2.80 -15.86 2.37
N TRP A 116 -2.51 -14.89 1.51
CA TRP A 116 -2.79 -15.03 0.07
C TRP A 116 -1.77 -14.37 -0.84
N LEU A 117 -1.51 -13.06 -0.70
CA LEU A 117 -0.73 -12.32 -1.71
C LEU A 117 0.73 -12.76 -1.79
N SER A 118 1.32 -13.23 -0.69
CA SER A 118 2.69 -13.73 -0.69
C SER A 118 2.86 -14.95 -1.60
N GLU A 119 1.79 -15.69 -1.90
CA GLU A 119 1.82 -16.88 -2.75
C GLU A 119 1.59 -16.60 -4.24
N CYS A 120 1.52 -15.32 -4.63
CA CYS A 120 1.35 -14.87 -6.02
C CYS A 120 2.67 -14.31 -6.58
N PRO A 121 3.51 -15.11 -7.28
CA PRO A 121 4.81 -14.67 -7.80
C PRO A 121 4.72 -13.48 -8.76
N GLU A 122 3.60 -13.33 -9.46
CA GLU A 122 3.31 -12.24 -10.39
C GLU A 122 3.19 -10.86 -9.74
N LEU A 123 2.98 -10.82 -8.41
CA LEU A 123 2.88 -9.55 -7.67
C LEU A 123 4.24 -8.97 -7.29
N PHE A 124 5.33 -9.73 -7.43
CA PHE A 124 6.67 -9.28 -7.07
C PHE A 124 7.28 -8.44 -8.20
N PRO A 125 8.00 -7.33 -7.86
CA PRO A 125 8.60 -6.50 -8.87
C PRO A 125 9.82 -7.21 -9.46
N PRO A 126 10.21 -6.90 -10.71
CA PRO A 126 11.50 -7.31 -11.23
C PRO A 126 12.62 -6.86 -10.28
N SER A 127 13.42 -7.81 -9.79
CA SER A 127 14.47 -7.53 -8.82
C SER A 127 15.57 -8.59 -8.90
N SER A 128 16.80 -8.20 -8.55
CA SER A 128 17.91 -9.13 -8.31
C SER A 128 17.70 -10.01 -7.06
N LEU A 129 16.72 -9.68 -6.21
CA LEU A 129 16.38 -10.47 -5.04
C LEU A 129 15.56 -11.71 -5.41
N SER A 130 15.85 -12.84 -4.76
CA SER A 130 15.00 -14.03 -4.89
C SER A 130 13.62 -13.77 -4.29
N VAL A 131 12.60 -14.44 -4.83
CA VAL A 131 11.20 -14.37 -4.32
C VAL A 131 11.14 -14.59 -2.80
N ARG A 132 11.91 -15.55 -2.27
CA ARG A 132 12.00 -15.82 -0.83
C ARG A 132 12.50 -14.59 -0.04
N LYS A 133 13.49 -13.87 -0.56
CA LYS A 133 14.03 -12.68 0.10
C LYS A 133 13.04 -11.51 -0.01
N SER A 134 12.38 -11.34 -1.15
CA SER A 134 11.32 -10.34 -1.34
C SER A 134 10.12 -10.57 -0.41
N LYS A 135 9.63 -11.82 -0.29
CA LYS A 135 8.61 -12.20 0.70
C LYS A 135 9.02 -11.77 2.10
N ARG A 136 10.24 -12.10 2.50
CA ARG A 136 10.78 -11.82 3.84
C ARG A 136 10.92 -10.31 4.11
N VAL A 137 11.33 -9.53 3.12
CA VAL A 137 11.33 -8.05 3.23
C VAL A 137 9.92 -7.54 3.43
N MET A 138 8.95 -8.03 2.66
CA MET A 138 7.57 -7.57 2.75
C MET A 138 6.90 -7.94 4.08
N THR A 139 7.14 -9.14 4.61
CA THR A 139 6.68 -9.55 5.95
C THR A 139 7.27 -8.68 7.06
N LEU A 140 8.50 -8.17 6.90
CA LEU A 140 9.08 -7.21 7.85
C LEU A 140 8.55 -5.79 7.66
N TRP A 141 8.17 -5.43 6.43
CA TRP A 141 7.65 -4.12 6.08
C TRP A 141 6.23 -3.89 6.59
N MET A 142 5.36 -4.90 6.52
CA MET A 142 3.99 -4.81 7.01
C MET A 142 4.00 -5.09 8.52
N PRO A 143 3.94 -4.08 9.40
CA PRO A 143 3.94 -4.34 10.83
C PRO A 143 2.58 -4.91 11.25
N VAL A 144 2.62 -5.80 12.24
CA VAL A 144 1.44 -6.29 12.95
C VAL A 144 0.94 -5.23 13.91
#